data_AF-A0A3M1VZL1-F1
#
_entry.id   AF-A0A3M1VZL1-F1
#
_cell.length_a   1.000
_cell.length_b   1.000
_cell.length_c   1.000
_cell.angle_alpha   90.00
_cell.angle_beta   90.00
_cell.angle_gamma   90.00
#
_symmetry.space_group_name_H-M   'P 1'
#
loop_
_entity.id
_entity.type
_entity.pdbx_description
1 polymer ?
#
loop_
_entity_poly.entity_id
_entity_poly.type
_entity_poly.pdbx_seq_one_letter_code
_entity_poly.pdbx_strand_id
1 'polypeptide(L)'
;AEAFGAFVNEQSAAFASGEQPPYPLIAPQGGKEALQAEFAEFTMGSDHQVYTDSSFGIPAIYLNDWPDRYIHTNFDSPANIDPTKLKRAAFIGAASGYFLATVSEQDAPALWSLLKAQALRRTARMLQRRAELPREEADNVTRFHLWYERAVFHSLSRFFVLPASLSREAEAFFAALEALVGPVAPAPPPVGQGRLIYRRSSAVKGPLSVFGYDYFVDHYGAERAGKIRLLRFRGERASGGAYAYEVLNLVDGRRTVQEIRDAVSAIYGPIPLDLVIEYLQALASIGVVEAVP
;
A
#
# COMPACT_ATOMS: atom_id res chain seq x y z
N ALA A 1 10.87 5.20 -4.72
CA ALA A 1 10.61 6.16 -3.63
C ALA A 1 11.39 5.85 -2.36
N GLU A 2 11.15 4.73 -1.65
CA GLU A 2 11.80 4.43 -0.34
C GLU A 2 13.33 4.57 -0.35
N ALA A 3 14.03 3.94 -1.30
CA ALA A 3 15.50 4.03 -1.38
C ALA A 3 16.00 5.45 -1.63
N PHE A 4 15.29 6.25 -2.43
CA PHE A 4 15.62 7.66 -2.65
C PHE A 4 15.35 8.49 -1.40
N GLY A 5 14.26 8.22 -0.67
CA GLY A 5 14.00 8.84 0.63
C GLY A 5 15.11 8.54 1.64
N ALA A 6 15.54 7.27 1.74
CA ALA A 6 16.65 6.86 2.60
C ALA A 6 17.96 7.56 2.23
N PHE A 7 18.27 7.68 0.93
CA PHE A 7 19.43 8.45 0.45
C PHE A 7 19.34 9.92 0.88
N VAL A 8 18.19 10.59 0.69
CA VAL A 8 18.04 11.99 1.12
C VAL A 8 18.16 12.12 2.65
N ASN A 9 17.62 11.18 3.41
CA ASN A 9 17.77 11.16 4.88
C ASN A 9 19.25 11.06 5.27
N GLU A 10 20.01 10.13 4.69
CA GLU A 10 21.44 9.97 4.95
C GLU A 10 22.21 11.26 4.65
N GLN A 11 22.03 11.83 3.45
CA GLN A 11 22.74 13.02 3.05
C GLN A 11 22.38 14.25 3.90
N SER A 12 21.09 14.41 4.24
CA SER A 12 20.65 15.53 5.06
C SER A 12 21.04 15.39 6.53
N ALA A 13 21.09 14.16 7.06
CA ALA A 13 21.57 13.89 8.41
C ALA A 13 23.07 14.20 8.54
N ALA A 14 23.89 13.76 7.59
CA ALA A 14 25.32 14.09 7.55
C ALA A 14 25.55 15.60 7.45
N PHE A 15 24.76 16.31 6.65
CA PHE A 15 24.84 17.77 6.59
C PHE A 15 24.48 18.41 7.95
N ALA A 16 23.39 17.95 8.57
CA ALA A 16 22.92 18.48 9.86
C ALA A 16 23.89 18.16 11.03
N SER A 17 24.69 17.10 10.93
CA SER A 17 25.76 16.77 11.90
C SER A 17 27.03 17.60 11.72
N GLY A 18 27.09 18.48 10.71
CA GLY A 18 28.24 19.34 10.42
C GLY A 18 29.24 18.73 9.44
N GLU A 19 28.93 17.59 8.83
CA GLU A 19 29.75 17.00 7.77
C GLU A 19 29.53 17.71 6.42
N GLN A 20 30.34 17.34 5.43
CA GLN A 20 30.24 17.86 4.05
C GLN A 20 29.84 16.73 3.09
N PRO A 21 28.58 16.27 3.12
CA PRO A 21 28.12 15.23 2.22
C PRO A 21 28.17 15.71 0.76
N PRO A 22 28.40 14.80 -0.20
CA PRO A 22 28.48 15.16 -1.62
C PRO A 22 27.18 15.77 -2.16
N TYR A 23 26.03 15.41 -1.57
CA TYR A 23 24.71 15.92 -1.99
C TYR A 23 23.94 16.49 -0.79
N PRO A 24 24.27 17.70 -0.29
CA PRO A 24 23.67 18.23 0.92
C PRO A 24 22.16 18.55 0.79
N LEU A 25 21.67 18.70 -0.45
CA LEU A 25 20.23 18.87 -0.77
C LEU A 25 19.54 19.98 0.04
N ILE A 26 20.26 21.09 0.27
CA ILE A 26 19.73 22.29 0.94
C ILE A 26 19.40 23.40 -0.07
N ALA A 27 18.43 24.24 0.27
CA ALA A 27 18.23 25.55 -0.33
C ALA A 27 18.92 26.62 0.55
N PRO A 28 19.42 27.74 -0.01
CA PRO A 28 20.07 28.78 0.80
C PRO A 28 19.16 29.31 1.91
N GLN A 29 17.91 29.65 1.61
CA GLN A 29 16.93 30.21 2.55
C GLN A 29 16.08 29.16 3.29
N GLY A 30 16.31 27.87 3.06
CA GLY A 30 15.52 26.81 3.70
C GLY A 30 16.15 26.28 4.98
N GLY A 31 15.41 25.38 5.64
CA GLY A 31 15.88 24.64 6.80
C GLY A 31 17.16 23.85 6.52
N LYS A 32 17.90 23.54 7.58
CA LYS A 32 19.16 22.78 7.54
C LYS A 32 19.08 21.48 8.35
N GLU A 33 17.91 21.21 8.91
CA GLU A 33 17.59 20.02 9.67
C GLU A 33 17.65 18.77 8.78
N ALA A 34 17.88 17.63 9.42
CA ALA A 34 17.80 16.33 8.76
C ALA A 34 16.37 16.07 8.25
N LEU A 35 16.24 15.48 7.07
CA LEU A 35 14.96 14.95 6.61
C LEU A 35 14.68 13.61 7.31
N GLN A 36 13.41 13.35 7.59
CA GLN A 36 12.91 12.06 8.07
C GLN A 36 11.84 11.56 7.10
N ALA A 37 12.24 11.28 5.86
CA ALA A 37 11.35 10.64 4.90
C ALA A 37 11.07 9.21 5.34
N GLU A 38 9.80 8.87 5.51
CA GLU A 38 9.36 7.54 5.90
C GLU A 38 8.50 6.91 4.79
N PHE A 39 8.60 5.60 4.63
CA PHE A 39 7.67 4.86 3.79
C PHE A 39 6.46 4.48 4.65
N ALA A 40 5.45 5.34 4.63
CA ALA A 40 4.22 5.16 5.39
C ALA A 40 3.29 4.12 4.74
N GLU A 41 2.36 3.61 5.54
CA GLU A 41 1.25 2.80 5.03
C GLU A 41 0.30 3.65 4.17
N PHE A 42 -0.56 2.99 3.41
CA PHE A 42 -1.57 3.66 2.62
C PHE A 42 -2.42 4.59 3.49
N THR A 43 -2.57 5.84 3.05
CA THR A 43 -3.44 6.83 3.69
C THR A 43 -4.38 7.41 2.67
N MET A 44 -5.63 7.62 3.09
CA MET A 44 -6.64 8.24 2.25
C MET A 44 -6.51 9.77 2.26
N GLY A 45 -7.17 10.45 1.32
CA GLY A 45 -7.30 11.92 1.31
C GLY A 45 -6.56 12.63 0.18
N SER A 46 -6.20 11.95 -0.91
CA SER A 46 -5.48 12.56 -2.03
C SER A 46 -5.76 11.82 -3.35
N ASP A 47 -5.45 12.44 -4.48
CA ASP A 47 -5.82 11.95 -5.82
C ASP A 47 -5.22 10.59 -6.21
N HIS A 48 -4.13 10.18 -5.56
CA HIS A 48 -3.51 8.87 -5.78
C HIS A 48 -4.51 7.71 -5.59
N GLN A 49 -5.53 7.90 -4.76
CA GLN A 49 -6.61 6.93 -4.54
C GLN A 49 -7.48 6.71 -5.77
N VAL A 50 -7.68 7.75 -6.59
CA VAL A 50 -8.46 7.64 -7.82
C VAL A 50 -7.72 6.77 -8.83
N TYR A 51 -6.41 6.99 -8.97
CA TYR A 51 -5.58 6.23 -9.91
C TYR A 51 -5.32 4.79 -9.46
N THR A 52 -5.13 4.58 -8.15
CA THR A 52 -4.84 3.26 -7.58
C THR A 52 -6.07 2.38 -7.41
N ASP A 53 -7.28 2.96 -7.47
CA ASP A 53 -8.53 2.21 -7.49
C ASP A 53 -8.51 1.11 -8.55
N SER A 54 -8.97 -0.09 -8.21
CA SER A 54 -8.80 -1.27 -9.07
C SER A 54 -9.53 -1.21 -10.41
N SER A 55 -10.48 -0.28 -10.60
CA SER A 55 -11.08 -0.02 -11.91
C SER A 55 -10.13 0.68 -12.90
N PHE A 56 -9.08 1.34 -12.40
CA PHE A 56 -7.98 1.93 -13.18
C PHE A 56 -6.68 1.15 -13.00
N GLY A 57 -6.34 0.77 -11.76
CA GLY A 57 -5.22 -0.09 -11.42
C GLY A 57 -3.85 0.51 -11.71
N ILE A 58 -3.72 1.84 -11.66
CA ILE A 58 -2.48 2.56 -11.96
C ILE A 58 -1.67 2.73 -10.66
N PRO A 59 -0.49 2.11 -10.53
CA PRO A 59 0.35 2.32 -9.36
C PRO A 59 0.77 3.79 -9.23
N ALA A 60 0.68 4.33 -8.02
CA ALA A 60 1.02 5.72 -7.74
C ALA A 60 2.05 5.84 -6.63
N ILE A 61 2.87 6.88 -6.69
CA ILE A 61 3.72 7.32 -5.59
C ILE A 61 3.08 8.58 -5.02
N TYR A 62 2.64 8.49 -3.76
CA TYR A 62 2.14 9.64 -3.02
C TYR A 62 3.25 10.14 -2.08
N LEU A 63 3.60 11.42 -2.22
CA LEU A 63 4.51 12.12 -1.29
C LEU A 63 3.68 13.13 -0.53
N ASN A 64 3.67 13.03 0.79
CA ASN A 64 3.00 13.97 1.67
C ASN A 64 3.97 14.54 2.71
N ASP A 65 3.58 15.70 3.24
CA ASP A 65 4.20 16.26 4.43
C ASP A 65 3.33 15.94 5.65
N TRP A 66 3.93 15.41 6.71
CA TRP A 66 3.25 15.16 7.97
C TRP A 66 4.15 15.41 9.19
N PRO A 67 3.67 16.12 10.21
CA PRO A 67 2.41 16.87 10.25
C PRO A 67 2.48 18.12 9.36
N ASP A 68 1.49 18.32 8.50
CA ASP A 68 1.27 19.62 7.86
C ASP A 68 0.54 20.53 8.84
N ARG A 69 1.28 21.49 9.40
CA ARG A 69 0.77 22.38 10.46
C ARG A 69 -0.28 23.36 9.97
N TYR A 70 -0.24 23.75 8.70
CA TYR A 70 -1.01 24.89 8.19
C TYR A 70 -2.11 24.49 7.21
N ILE A 71 -2.16 23.22 6.79
CA ILE A 71 -3.24 22.67 5.97
C ILE A 71 -4.63 23.14 6.43
N HIS A 72 -5.44 23.61 5.48
CA HIS A 72 -6.79 24.13 5.70
C HIS A 72 -6.89 25.33 6.66
N THR A 73 -5.84 26.16 6.76
CA THR A 73 -5.87 27.41 7.52
C THR A 73 -5.46 28.60 6.65
N ASN A 74 -5.71 29.82 7.13
CA ASN A 74 -5.23 31.04 6.49
C ASN A 74 -3.70 31.19 6.51
N PHE A 75 -2.99 30.31 7.23
CA PHE A 75 -1.53 30.26 7.23
C PHE A 75 -0.96 29.33 6.16
N ASP A 76 -1.79 28.61 5.40
CA ASP A 76 -1.34 27.90 4.19
C ASP A 76 -0.97 28.92 3.11
N SER A 77 0.28 29.37 3.17
CA SER A 77 0.82 30.45 2.36
C SER A 77 2.26 30.14 1.99
N PRO A 78 2.76 30.68 0.85
CA PRO A 78 4.15 30.45 0.44
C PRO A 78 5.20 30.80 1.49
N ALA A 79 4.90 31.75 2.39
CA ALA A 79 5.80 32.17 3.46
C ALA A 79 6.07 31.06 4.50
N ASN A 80 5.21 30.05 4.58
CA ASN A 80 5.33 28.93 5.51
C ASN A 80 5.88 27.65 4.86
N ILE A 81 6.28 27.70 3.58
CA ILE A 81 6.87 26.57 2.87
C ILE A 81 8.40 26.62 3.00
N ASP A 82 9.01 25.54 3.49
CA ASP A 82 10.47 25.41 3.52
C ASP A 82 11.02 25.04 2.12
N PRO A 83 11.80 25.91 1.46
CA PRO A 83 12.36 25.60 0.15
C PRO A 83 13.38 24.45 0.16
N THR A 84 14.05 24.15 1.29
CA THR A 84 14.89 22.96 1.43
C THR A 84 14.02 21.70 1.37
N LYS A 85 12.91 21.66 2.09
CA LYS A 85 11.99 20.53 2.09
C LYS A 85 11.36 20.31 0.72
N LEU A 86 10.95 21.39 0.04
CA LEU A 86 10.44 21.32 -1.32
C LEU A 86 11.47 20.76 -2.30
N LYS A 87 12.74 21.21 -2.22
CA LYS A 87 13.84 20.68 -3.03
C LYS A 87 14.04 19.18 -2.82
N ARG A 88 13.99 18.72 -1.58
CA ARG A 88 14.16 17.31 -1.21
C ARG A 88 12.99 16.44 -1.71
N ALA A 89 11.74 16.91 -1.54
CA ALA A 89 10.57 16.25 -2.08
C ALA A 89 10.62 16.16 -3.62
N ALA A 90 10.98 17.26 -4.29
CA ALA A 90 11.17 17.30 -5.74
C ALA A 90 12.24 16.32 -6.21
N PHE A 91 13.36 16.21 -5.49
CA PHE A 91 14.41 15.23 -5.78
C PHE A 91 13.88 13.79 -5.68
N ILE A 92 13.17 13.44 -4.60
CA ILE A 92 12.64 12.08 -4.41
C ILE A 92 11.64 11.72 -5.52
N GLY A 93 10.76 12.64 -5.88
CA GLY A 93 9.81 12.48 -6.98
C GLY A 93 10.50 12.33 -8.33
N ALA A 94 11.39 13.27 -8.68
CA ALA A 94 12.11 13.27 -9.95
C ALA A 94 13.02 12.05 -10.11
N ALA A 95 13.78 11.67 -9.08
CA ALA A 95 14.62 10.48 -9.11
C ALA A 95 13.80 9.20 -9.24
N SER A 96 12.65 9.10 -8.56
CA SER A 96 11.73 7.97 -8.72
C SER A 96 11.18 7.88 -10.15
N GLY A 97 10.71 9.00 -10.72
CA GLY A 97 10.19 9.03 -12.08
C GLY A 97 11.25 8.72 -13.13
N TYR A 98 12.44 9.34 -13.01
CA TYR A 98 13.57 9.08 -13.89
C TYR A 98 13.96 7.60 -13.86
N PHE A 99 14.13 7.02 -12.67
CA PHE A 99 14.50 5.62 -12.54
C PHE A 99 13.45 4.70 -13.18
N LEU A 100 12.16 4.90 -12.90
CA LEU A 100 11.10 4.08 -13.50
C LEU A 100 11.01 4.22 -15.02
N ALA A 101 11.41 5.37 -15.57
CA ALA A 101 11.41 5.61 -17.02
C ALA A 101 12.62 4.98 -17.73
N THR A 102 13.72 4.73 -17.02
CA THR A 102 14.99 4.26 -17.63
C THR A 102 15.42 2.87 -17.17
N VAL A 103 14.79 2.30 -16.14
CA VAL A 103 15.19 1.02 -15.56
C VAL A 103 15.18 -0.08 -16.62
N SER A 104 16.24 -0.89 -16.60
CA SER A 104 16.49 -1.94 -17.58
C SER A 104 16.99 -3.22 -16.93
N GLU A 105 17.19 -4.26 -17.73
CA GLU A 105 17.76 -5.53 -17.28
C GLU A 105 19.14 -5.36 -16.60
N GLN A 106 19.92 -4.35 -16.99
CA GLN A 106 21.25 -4.10 -16.41
C GLN A 106 21.18 -3.71 -14.92
N ASP A 107 20.04 -3.14 -14.49
CA ASP A 107 19.81 -2.72 -13.11
C ASP A 107 19.36 -3.88 -12.21
N ALA A 108 19.00 -5.04 -12.81
CA ALA A 108 18.38 -6.15 -12.10
C ALA A 108 19.20 -6.68 -10.90
N PRO A 109 20.54 -6.84 -10.96
CA PRO A 109 21.33 -7.29 -9.81
C PRO A 109 21.32 -6.30 -8.64
N ALA A 110 21.38 -4.99 -8.92
CA ALA A 110 21.35 -3.95 -7.91
C ALA A 110 19.96 -3.84 -7.27
N LEU A 111 18.91 -3.87 -8.10
CA LEU A 111 17.52 -3.93 -7.64
C LEU A 111 17.27 -5.16 -6.77
N TRP A 112 17.75 -6.32 -7.17
CA TRP A 112 17.59 -7.54 -6.38
C TRP A 112 18.28 -7.45 -5.02
N SER A 113 19.48 -6.89 -4.95
CA SER A 113 20.18 -6.68 -3.69
C SER A 113 19.40 -5.75 -2.74
N LEU A 114 18.81 -4.68 -3.29
CA LEU A 114 17.91 -3.79 -2.55
C LEU A 114 16.64 -4.52 -2.07
N LEU A 115 16.00 -5.28 -2.95
CA LEU A 115 14.77 -6.02 -2.65
C LEU A 115 15.00 -7.07 -1.56
N LYS A 116 16.14 -7.79 -1.58
CA LYS A 116 16.51 -8.74 -0.51
C LYS A 116 16.56 -8.06 0.85
N ALA A 117 17.30 -6.96 0.96
CA ALA A 117 17.42 -6.22 2.21
C ALA A 117 16.05 -5.72 2.70
N GLN A 118 15.20 -5.25 1.80
CA GLN A 118 13.87 -4.77 2.16
C GLN A 118 12.89 -5.89 2.53
N ALA A 119 12.96 -7.04 1.85
CA ALA A 119 12.18 -8.22 2.19
C ALA A 119 12.51 -8.71 3.61
N LEU A 120 13.78 -8.71 4.00
CA LEU A 120 14.19 -9.07 5.36
C LEU A 120 13.66 -8.07 6.41
N ARG A 121 13.73 -6.76 6.14
CA ARG A 121 13.15 -5.74 7.05
C ARG A 121 11.64 -5.88 7.20
N ARG A 122 10.92 -6.06 6.09
CA ARG A 122 9.46 -6.32 6.12
C ARG A 122 9.14 -7.63 6.81
N THR A 123 9.96 -8.66 6.63
CA THR A 123 9.81 -9.94 7.34
C THR A 123 9.93 -9.73 8.84
N ALA A 124 10.95 -9.01 9.32
CA ALA A 124 11.09 -8.72 10.74
C ALA A 124 9.84 -7.99 11.31
N ARG A 125 9.31 -7.00 10.59
CA ARG A 125 8.06 -6.31 10.97
C ARG A 125 6.85 -7.24 10.98
N MET A 126 6.73 -8.13 9.99
CA MET A 126 5.67 -9.15 9.97
C MET A 126 5.81 -10.13 11.14
N LEU A 127 7.02 -10.56 11.48
CA LEU A 127 7.30 -11.43 12.63
C LEU A 127 6.89 -10.78 13.97
N GLN A 128 7.07 -9.47 14.09
CA GLN A 128 6.57 -8.71 15.25
C GLN A 128 5.03 -8.71 15.27
N ARG A 129 4.39 -8.36 14.15
CA ARG A 129 2.93 -8.34 14.03
C ARG A 129 2.29 -9.71 14.32
N ARG A 130 2.82 -10.78 13.73
CA ARG A 130 2.25 -12.13 13.90
C ARG A 130 2.30 -12.62 15.35
N ALA A 131 3.28 -12.14 16.14
CA ALA A 131 3.44 -12.56 17.53
C ALA A 131 2.33 -12.03 18.45
N GLU A 132 1.66 -10.95 18.04
CA GLU A 132 0.58 -10.29 18.77
C GLU A 132 -0.81 -10.79 18.33
N LEU A 133 -0.88 -11.63 17.29
CA LEU A 133 -2.12 -12.08 16.66
C LEU A 133 -2.54 -13.49 17.15
N PRO A 134 -3.86 -13.77 17.18
CA PRO A 134 -4.35 -15.14 17.29
C PRO A 134 -3.79 -16.02 16.17
N ARG A 135 -3.60 -17.32 16.44
CA ARG A 135 -2.92 -18.26 15.54
C ARG A 135 -3.42 -18.20 14.08
N GLU A 136 -4.73 -18.12 13.87
CA GLU A 136 -5.32 -18.07 12.53
C GLU A 136 -4.94 -16.80 11.75
N GLU A 137 -4.93 -15.64 12.42
CA GLU A 137 -4.53 -14.35 11.83
C GLU A 137 -3.01 -14.26 11.67
N ALA A 138 -2.24 -14.86 12.60
CA ALA A 138 -0.80 -14.99 12.49
C ALA A 138 -0.40 -15.83 11.25
N ASP A 139 -1.09 -16.95 11.02
CA ASP A 139 -0.91 -17.76 9.82
C ASP A 139 -1.32 -16.96 8.56
N ASN A 140 -2.43 -16.22 8.62
CA ASN A 140 -2.90 -15.38 7.51
C ASN A 140 -1.92 -14.28 7.09
N VAL A 141 -1.47 -13.44 8.03
CA VAL A 141 -0.50 -12.37 7.74
C VAL A 141 0.82 -12.95 7.22
N THR A 142 1.21 -14.13 7.70
CA THR A 142 2.43 -14.81 7.22
C THR A 142 2.27 -15.29 5.78
N ARG A 143 1.15 -15.94 5.41
CA ARG A 143 0.87 -16.34 4.02
C ARG A 143 0.85 -15.13 3.08
N PHE A 144 0.14 -14.08 3.47
CA PHE A 144 0.05 -12.85 2.68
C PHE A 144 1.43 -12.22 2.46
N HIS A 145 2.25 -12.13 3.51
CA HIS A 145 3.62 -11.62 3.43
C HIS A 145 4.48 -12.43 2.46
N LEU A 146 4.49 -13.76 2.57
CA LEU A 146 5.28 -14.63 1.70
C LEU A 146 4.85 -14.56 0.22
N TRP A 147 3.56 -14.36 -0.03
CA TRP A 147 3.04 -14.06 -1.37
C TRP A 147 3.50 -12.68 -1.85
N TYR A 148 3.36 -11.65 -1.01
CA TYR A 148 3.66 -10.27 -1.34
C TYR A 148 5.14 -10.09 -1.71
N GLU A 149 6.07 -10.66 -0.95
CA GLU A 149 7.51 -10.52 -1.25
C GLU A 149 7.88 -11.11 -2.61
N ARG A 150 7.28 -12.26 -2.99
CA ARG A 150 7.44 -12.85 -4.32
C ARG A 150 6.81 -11.96 -5.40
N ALA A 151 5.61 -11.45 -5.15
CA ALA A 151 4.92 -10.55 -6.07
C ALA A 151 5.70 -9.25 -6.33
N VAL A 152 6.36 -8.69 -5.32
CA VAL A 152 7.25 -7.52 -5.47
C VAL A 152 8.41 -7.84 -6.41
N PHE A 153 9.08 -8.98 -6.25
CA PHE A 153 10.14 -9.39 -7.18
C PHE A 153 9.60 -9.60 -8.61
N HIS A 154 8.50 -10.34 -8.77
CA HIS A 154 7.92 -10.56 -10.09
C HIS A 154 7.40 -9.28 -10.76
N SER A 155 7.09 -8.23 -10.00
CA SER A 155 6.66 -6.94 -10.56
C SER A 155 7.72 -6.29 -11.46
N LEU A 156 9.00 -6.63 -11.28
CA LEU A 156 10.10 -6.19 -12.16
C LEU A 156 9.90 -6.61 -13.62
N SER A 157 9.20 -7.72 -13.87
CA SER A 157 8.88 -8.20 -15.23
C SER A 157 8.02 -7.23 -16.06
N ARG A 158 7.42 -6.22 -15.41
CA ARG A 158 6.71 -5.13 -16.09
C ARG A 158 7.65 -4.16 -16.82
N PHE A 159 8.92 -4.12 -16.44
CA PHE A 159 9.89 -3.15 -16.96
C PHE A 159 10.89 -3.80 -17.92
N PHE A 160 11.33 -5.02 -17.64
CA PHE A 160 12.31 -5.75 -18.45
C PHE A 160 12.17 -7.26 -18.26
N VAL A 161 12.78 -8.03 -19.16
CA VAL A 161 12.82 -9.50 -19.04
C VAL A 161 13.76 -9.88 -17.90
N LEU A 162 13.26 -10.67 -16.95
CA LEU A 162 14.05 -11.13 -15.81
C LEU A 162 15.11 -12.15 -16.25
N PRO A 163 16.40 -11.95 -15.92
CA PRO A 163 17.43 -12.94 -16.18
C PRO A 163 17.12 -14.26 -15.47
N ALA A 164 17.19 -15.38 -16.18
CA ALA A 164 16.84 -16.70 -15.63
C ALA A 164 17.70 -17.10 -14.41
N SER A 165 18.96 -16.66 -14.37
CA SER A 165 19.84 -16.84 -13.20
C SER A 165 19.30 -16.11 -11.97
N LEU A 166 18.86 -14.86 -12.15
CA LEU A 166 18.31 -14.03 -11.08
C LEU A 166 16.99 -14.60 -10.56
N SER A 167 16.12 -15.06 -11.45
CA SER A 167 14.87 -15.73 -11.05
C SER A 167 15.14 -16.96 -10.19
N ARG A 168 16.13 -17.80 -10.54
CA ARG A 168 16.52 -18.95 -9.70
C ARG A 168 17.07 -18.53 -8.34
N GLU A 169 17.88 -17.47 -8.29
CA GLU A 169 18.39 -16.93 -7.02
C GLU A 169 17.26 -16.42 -6.13
N ALA A 170 16.29 -15.70 -6.71
CA ALA A 170 15.15 -15.17 -6.01
C ALA A 170 14.25 -16.29 -5.44
N GLU A 171 13.95 -17.33 -6.23
CA GLU A 171 13.19 -18.49 -5.74
C GLU A 171 13.91 -19.20 -4.61
N ALA A 172 15.23 -19.40 -4.71
CA ALA A 172 16.01 -19.99 -3.63
C ALA A 172 15.99 -19.13 -2.36
N PHE A 173 16.08 -17.80 -2.50
CA PHE A 173 15.96 -16.86 -1.38
C PHE A 173 14.57 -16.95 -0.72
N PHE A 174 13.48 -16.94 -1.49
CA PHE A 174 12.14 -17.00 -0.93
C PHE A 174 11.84 -18.36 -0.27
N ALA A 175 12.34 -19.47 -0.82
CA ALA A 175 12.25 -20.78 -0.19
C ALA A 175 13.00 -20.81 1.15
N ALA A 176 14.21 -20.23 1.22
CA ALA A 176 14.96 -20.12 2.47
C ALA A 176 14.27 -19.20 3.48
N LEU A 177 13.69 -18.09 3.02
CA LEU A 177 12.92 -17.17 3.86
C LEU A 177 11.69 -17.85 4.45
N GLU A 178 10.94 -18.61 3.66
CA GLU A 178 9.79 -19.39 4.12
C GLU A 178 10.19 -20.42 5.18
N ALA A 179 11.29 -21.15 4.95
CA ALA A 179 11.83 -22.07 5.94
C ALA A 179 12.24 -21.36 7.26
N LEU A 180 12.83 -20.17 7.17
CA LEU A 180 13.25 -19.37 8.34
C LEU A 180 12.06 -18.83 9.13
N VAL A 181 11.01 -18.38 8.44
CA VAL A 181 9.77 -17.87 9.03
C VAL A 181 9.04 -18.98 9.80
N GLY A 182 9.19 -20.22 9.37
CA GLY A 182 8.64 -21.42 10.01
C GLY A 182 7.35 -21.91 9.33
N PRO A 183 6.83 -23.08 9.75
CA PRO A 183 5.65 -23.68 9.14
C PRO A 183 4.41 -22.78 9.34
N VAL A 184 3.61 -22.66 8.28
CA VAL A 184 2.38 -21.86 8.26
C VAL A 184 1.24 -22.77 7.83
N ALA A 185 0.10 -22.71 8.55
CA ALA A 185 -1.06 -23.49 8.15
C ALA A 185 -1.58 -23.01 6.77
N PRO A 186 -2.11 -23.91 5.91
CA PRO A 186 -2.79 -23.48 4.70
C PRO A 186 -4.02 -22.63 5.04
N ALA A 187 -4.46 -21.81 4.09
CA ALA A 187 -5.69 -21.04 4.26
C ALA A 187 -6.88 -22.00 4.44
N PRO A 188 -7.78 -21.74 5.41
CA PRO A 188 -8.98 -22.56 5.58
C PRO A 188 -9.86 -22.46 4.33
N PRO A 189 -10.56 -23.54 3.94
CA PRO A 189 -11.47 -23.49 2.81
C PRO A 189 -12.58 -22.46 3.05
N PRO A 190 -13.09 -21.79 2.00
CA PRO A 190 -14.14 -20.80 2.16
C PRO A 190 -15.45 -21.45 2.62
N VAL A 191 -16.16 -20.77 3.52
CA VAL A 191 -17.41 -21.26 4.14
C VAL A 191 -18.58 -20.32 3.88
N GLY A 192 -19.80 -20.88 3.79
CA GLY A 192 -21.04 -20.11 3.64
C GLY A 192 -20.96 -19.09 2.49
N GLN A 193 -21.35 -17.84 2.77
CA GLN A 193 -21.26 -16.72 1.83
C GLN A 193 -19.83 -16.22 1.60
N GLY A 194 -18.84 -16.70 2.37
CA GLY A 194 -17.42 -16.45 2.12
C GLY A 194 -16.92 -17.05 0.81
N ARG A 195 -17.67 -18.00 0.21
CA ARG A 195 -17.39 -18.64 -1.09
C ARG A 195 -17.75 -17.77 -2.30
N LEU A 196 -18.56 -16.74 -2.11
CA LEU A 196 -19.01 -15.90 -3.21
C LEU A 196 -17.80 -15.24 -3.87
N ILE A 197 -17.86 -15.11 -5.18
CA ILE A 197 -16.88 -14.37 -5.97
C ILE A 197 -17.63 -13.20 -6.60
N TYR A 198 -17.06 -12.02 -6.49
CA TYR A 198 -17.57 -10.82 -7.14
C TYR A 198 -16.55 -10.32 -8.15
N ARG A 199 -17.02 -9.72 -9.24
CA ARG A 199 -16.18 -8.89 -10.13
C ARG A 199 -16.64 -7.44 -10.05
N ARG A 200 -15.71 -6.52 -10.24
CA ARG A 200 -16.01 -5.09 -10.32
C ARG A 200 -16.79 -4.77 -11.61
N SER A 201 -17.85 -3.98 -11.50
CA SER A 201 -18.60 -3.55 -12.69
C SER A 201 -17.75 -2.60 -13.53
N SER A 202 -17.82 -2.74 -14.86
CA SER A 202 -17.15 -1.83 -15.79
C SER A 202 -17.89 -0.50 -15.97
N ALA A 203 -19.16 -0.43 -15.55
CA ALA A 203 -20.01 0.75 -15.65
C ALA A 203 -19.74 1.78 -14.54
N VAL A 204 -19.25 1.34 -13.38
CA VAL A 204 -18.93 2.20 -12.23
C VAL A 204 -17.43 2.16 -11.98
N LYS A 205 -16.74 3.27 -12.25
CA LYS A 205 -15.29 3.40 -12.11
C LYS A 205 -14.91 4.41 -11.05
N GLY A 206 -13.72 4.23 -10.50
CA GLY A 206 -13.16 5.04 -9.43
C GLY A 206 -13.63 4.61 -8.03
N PRO A 207 -13.08 5.25 -6.99
CA PRO A 207 -13.50 5.06 -5.62
C PRO A 207 -14.94 5.54 -5.42
N LEU A 208 -15.64 4.94 -4.45
CA LEU A 208 -17.05 5.27 -4.19
C LEU A 208 -17.25 6.62 -3.48
N SER A 209 -16.20 7.18 -2.91
CA SER A 209 -16.24 8.46 -2.22
C SER A 209 -15.02 9.27 -2.65
N VAL A 210 -15.27 10.48 -3.15
CA VAL A 210 -14.27 11.47 -3.57
C VAL A 210 -14.67 12.85 -3.04
N PHE A 211 -13.84 13.87 -3.24
CA PHE A 211 -14.10 15.21 -2.75
C PHE A 211 -15.49 15.73 -3.16
N GLY A 212 -16.38 15.84 -2.18
CA GLY A 212 -17.72 16.41 -2.34
C GLY A 212 -18.79 15.46 -2.89
N TYR A 213 -18.49 14.20 -3.19
CA TYR A 213 -19.49 13.23 -3.66
C TYR A 213 -19.22 11.81 -3.17
N ASP A 214 -20.28 11.15 -2.70
CA ASP A 214 -20.26 9.77 -2.23
C ASP A 214 -21.31 8.95 -3.01
N TYR A 215 -20.83 8.20 -4.00
CA TYR A 215 -21.64 7.34 -4.85
C TYR A 215 -22.37 6.27 -4.03
N PHE A 216 -21.73 5.73 -2.99
CA PHE A 216 -22.36 4.69 -2.18
C PHE A 216 -23.56 5.27 -1.43
N VAL A 217 -23.42 6.42 -0.79
CA VAL A 217 -24.51 7.11 -0.09
C VAL A 217 -25.64 7.51 -1.05
N ASP A 218 -25.31 8.07 -2.21
CA ASP A 218 -26.29 8.53 -3.19
C ASP A 218 -27.17 7.38 -3.73
N HIS A 219 -26.53 6.25 -4.09
CA HIS A 219 -27.24 5.12 -4.71
C HIS A 219 -27.80 4.10 -3.72
N TYR A 220 -27.18 3.92 -2.55
CA TYR A 220 -27.64 2.97 -1.53
C TYR A 220 -28.65 3.60 -0.55
N GLY A 221 -28.60 4.92 -0.40
CA GLY A 221 -29.40 5.71 0.52
C GLY A 221 -28.69 5.94 1.87
N ALA A 222 -28.65 7.19 2.32
CA ALA A 222 -27.91 7.62 3.52
C ALA A 222 -28.24 6.83 4.79
N GLU A 223 -29.53 6.54 5.05
CA GLU A 223 -29.94 5.78 6.23
C GLU A 223 -29.39 4.35 6.23
N ARG A 224 -29.40 3.69 5.06
CA ARG A 224 -28.89 2.33 4.88
C ARG A 224 -27.36 2.32 4.92
N ALA A 225 -26.72 3.29 4.26
CA ALA A 225 -25.28 3.45 4.29
C ALA A 225 -24.74 3.66 5.71
N GLY A 226 -25.43 4.46 6.54
CA GLY A 226 -25.08 4.67 7.94
C GLY A 226 -25.18 3.44 8.85
N LYS A 227 -25.82 2.36 8.35
CA LYS A 227 -25.93 1.06 9.04
C LYS A 227 -24.87 0.05 8.60
N ILE A 228 -24.13 0.30 7.52
CA ILE A 228 -23.05 -0.58 7.08
C ILE A 228 -21.92 -0.56 8.11
N ARG A 229 -21.65 -1.73 8.69
CA ARG A 229 -20.73 -1.89 9.82
C ARG A 229 -19.29 -1.69 9.38
N LEU A 230 -18.94 -2.11 8.17
CA LEU A 230 -17.58 -1.94 7.63
C LEU A 230 -17.14 -0.47 7.58
N LEU A 231 -18.01 0.43 7.10
CA LEU A 231 -17.69 1.86 6.99
C LEU A 231 -17.45 2.53 8.35
N ARG A 232 -17.98 1.93 9.42
CA ARG A 232 -17.86 2.41 10.81
C ARG A 232 -16.82 1.64 11.61
N PHE A 233 -16.19 0.64 11.00
CA PHE A 233 -15.20 -0.20 11.65
C PHE A 233 -13.99 0.64 12.08
N ARG A 234 -13.40 0.30 13.23
CA ARG A 234 -12.17 0.89 13.73
C ARG A 234 -11.17 -0.24 13.87
N GLY A 235 -10.38 -0.44 12.82
CA GLY A 235 -9.30 -1.41 12.82
C GLY A 235 -8.07 -0.88 13.55
N GLU A 236 -7.10 -1.75 13.74
CA GLU A 236 -5.86 -1.45 14.45
C GLU A 236 -4.98 -0.45 13.69
N ARG A 237 -4.96 -0.54 12.35
CA ARG A 237 -4.05 0.26 11.51
C ARG A 237 -4.77 1.23 10.58
N ALA A 238 -6.09 1.11 10.43
CA ALA A 238 -6.85 1.97 9.53
C ALA A 238 -8.33 2.12 9.94
N SER A 239 -8.96 3.16 9.41
CA SER A 239 -10.40 3.40 9.57
C SER A 239 -11.23 2.53 8.62
N GLY A 240 -12.52 2.34 8.92
CA GLY A 240 -13.46 1.58 8.10
C GLY A 240 -13.51 2.03 6.63
N GLY A 241 -13.27 3.31 6.34
CA GLY A 241 -13.18 3.80 4.96
C GLY A 241 -12.02 3.17 4.18
N ALA A 242 -10.85 2.99 4.80
CA ALA A 242 -9.70 2.35 4.17
C ALA A 242 -9.91 0.85 3.98
N TYR A 243 -10.54 0.19 4.95
CA TYR A 243 -10.97 -1.20 4.80
C TYR A 243 -11.96 -1.36 3.65
N ALA A 244 -12.99 -0.52 3.56
CA ALA A 244 -13.99 -0.56 2.50
C ALA A 244 -13.39 -0.28 1.11
N TYR A 245 -12.47 0.68 1.03
CA TYR A 245 -11.71 0.97 -0.19
C TYR A 245 -10.91 -0.25 -0.67
N GLU A 246 -10.16 -0.89 0.23
CA GLU A 246 -9.34 -2.04 -0.14
C GLU A 246 -10.15 -3.30 -0.44
N VAL A 247 -11.24 -3.54 0.31
CA VAL A 247 -12.20 -4.62 -0.01
C VAL A 247 -12.65 -4.52 -1.46
N LEU A 248 -13.06 -3.32 -1.90
CA LEU A 248 -13.49 -3.10 -3.27
C LEU A 248 -12.33 -3.23 -4.28
N ASN A 249 -11.13 -2.77 -3.92
CA ASN A 249 -9.96 -2.92 -4.80
C ASN A 249 -9.57 -4.37 -5.05
N LEU A 250 -9.81 -5.27 -4.08
CA LEU A 250 -9.49 -6.68 -4.19
C LEU A 250 -10.55 -7.52 -4.92
N VAL A 251 -11.69 -6.90 -5.30
CA VAL A 251 -12.74 -7.53 -6.12
C VAL A 251 -12.27 -7.64 -7.58
N ASP A 252 -11.70 -8.79 -7.94
CA ASP A 252 -11.08 -9.04 -9.24
C ASP A 252 -11.79 -10.12 -10.08
N GLY A 253 -12.91 -10.66 -9.61
CA GLY A 253 -13.62 -11.76 -10.26
C GLY A 253 -12.96 -13.13 -10.06
N ARG A 254 -11.95 -13.24 -9.19
CA ARG A 254 -11.22 -14.48 -8.93
C ARG A 254 -11.20 -14.82 -7.45
N ARG A 255 -10.95 -13.82 -6.59
CA ARG A 255 -10.95 -14.00 -5.14
C ARG A 255 -12.35 -14.21 -4.61
N THR A 256 -12.48 -15.18 -3.73
CA THR A 256 -13.64 -15.35 -2.87
C THR A 256 -13.71 -14.22 -1.84
N VAL A 257 -14.90 -13.96 -1.29
CA VAL A 257 -15.07 -12.97 -0.21
C VAL A 257 -14.17 -13.27 0.98
N GLN A 258 -13.94 -14.55 1.30
CA GLN A 258 -13.02 -14.94 2.37
C GLN A 258 -11.56 -14.61 2.05
N GLU A 259 -11.09 -14.82 0.82
CA GLU A 259 -9.73 -14.43 0.42
C GLU A 259 -9.55 -12.91 0.40
N ILE A 260 -10.58 -12.15 0.01
CA ILE A 260 -10.58 -10.68 0.12
C ILE A 260 -10.45 -10.27 1.58
N ARG A 261 -11.27 -10.84 2.47
CA ARG A 261 -11.20 -10.60 3.92
C ARG A 261 -9.80 -10.90 4.45
N ASP A 262 -9.22 -12.03 4.08
CA ASP A 262 -7.93 -12.49 4.57
C ASP A 262 -6.82 -11.53 4.15
N ALA A 263 -6.83 -11.08 2.88
CA ALA A 263 -5.90 -10.06 2.39
C ALA A 263 -6.05 -8.72 3.12
N VAL A 264 -7.28 -8.21 3.29
CA VAL A 264 -7.55 -6.97 4.01
C VAL A 264 -7.12 -7.07 5.48
N SER A 265 -7.35 -8.22 6.12
CA SER A 265 -6.90 -8.52 7.47
C SER A 265 -5.37 -8.46 7.58
N ALA A 266 -4.65 -9.04 6.62
CA ALA A 266 -3.20 -8.99 6.59
C ALA A 266 -2.65 -7.56 6.38
N ILE A 267 -3.34 -6.75 5.57
CA ILE A 267 -2.95 -5.36 5.29
C ILE A 267 -3.17 -4.47 6.52
N TYR A 268 -4.40 -4.39 7.04
CA TYR A 268 -4.78 -3.40 8.06
C TYR A 268 -4.99 -3.96 9.47
N GLY A 269 -5.04 -5.28 9.62
CA GLY A 269 -5.34 -5.96 10.89
C GLY A 269 -6.71 -6.66 10.90
N PRO A 270 -6.95 -7.54 11.87
CA PRO A 270 -8.11 -8.43 11.92
C PRO A 270 -9.45 -7.76 11.64
N ILE A 271 -10.24 -8.38 10.77
CA ILE A 271 -11.60 -7.94 10.42
C ILE A 271 -12.55 -9.15 10.30
N PRO A 272 -13.76 -9.07 10.89
CA PRO A 272 -14.78 -10.11 10.74
C PRO A 272 -15.25 -10.31 9.29
N LEU A 273 -15.44 -11.56 8.89
CA LEU A 273 -15.90 -11.93 7.54
C LEU A 273 -17.30 -11.39 7.20
N ASP A 274 -18.20 -11.34 8.17
CA ASP A 274 -19.58 -10.90 7.96
C ASP A 274 -19.67 -9.40 7.61
N LEU A 275 -18.72 -8.57 8.06
CA LEU A 275 -18.62 -7.16 7.66
C LEU A 275 -18.25 -7.01 6.18
N VAL A 276 -17.34 -7.84 5.68
CA VAL A 276 -16.93 -7.85 4.26
C VAL A 276 -18.07 -8.35 3.38
N ILE A 277 -18.75 -9.42 3.81
CA ILE A 277 -19.95 -9.96 3.13
C ILE A 277 -21.05 -8.90 3.04
N GLU A 278 -21.42 -8.27 4.16
CA GLU A 278 -22.46 -7.24 4.23
C GLU A 278 -22.17 -6.09 3.25
N TYR A 279 -20.93 -5.62 3.24
CA TYR A 279 -20.53 -4.53 2.35
C TYR A 279 -20.59 -4.93 0.87
N LEU A 280 -20.03 -6.08 0.49
CA LEU A 280 -20.06 -6.53 -0.91
C LEU A 280 -21.48 -6.80 -1.42
N GLN A 281 -22.38 -7.29 -0.56
CA GLN A 281 -23.80 -7.43 -0.89
C GLN A 281 -24.47 -6.06 -1.09
N ALA A 282 -24.13 -5.07 -0.27
CA ALA A 282 -24.62 -3.70 -0.45
C ALA A 282 -24.13 -3.13 -1.79
N LEU A 283 -22.85 -3.30 -2.12
CA LEU A 283 -22.27 -2.89 -3.41
C LEU A 283 -22.94 -3.59 -4.60
N ALA A 284 -23.22 -4.88 -4.47
CA ALA A 284 -23.91 -5.65 -5.52
C ALA A 284 -25.32 -5.13 -5.76
N SER A 285 -26.04 -4.73 -4.71
CA SER A 285 -27.41 -4.21 -4.82
C SER A 285 -27.53 -2.87 -5.57
N ILE A 286 -26.41 -2.14 -5.72
CA ILE A 286 -26.33 -0.87 -6.46
C ILE A 286 -25.46 -0.97 -7.72
N GLY A 287 -25.13 -2.19 -8.15
CA GLY A 287 -24.43 -2.44 -9.41
C GLY A 287 -22.94 -2.06 -9.42
N VAL A 288 -22.30 -1.83 -8.27
CA VAL A 288 -20.86 -1.56 -8.19
C VAL A 288 -20.04 -2.84 -8.45
N VAL A 289 -20.55 -3.97 -7.97
CA VAL A 289 -19.97 -5.30 -8.20
C VAL A 289 -21.04 -6.27 -8.68
N GLU A 290 -20.63 -7.33 -9.36
CA GLU A 290 -21.50 -8.37 -9.89
C GLU A 290 -21.05 -9.73 -9.36
N ALA A 291 -21.98 -10.58 -8.92
CA ALA A 291 -21.64 -11.95 -8.55
C ALA A 291 -21.18 -12.73 -9.79
N VAL A 292 -20.06 -13.45 -9.66
CA VAL A 292 -19.59 -14.37 -10.68
C VAL A 292 -20.31 -15.72 -10.49
N PRO A 293 -20.90 -16.30 -11.54
CA PRO A 293 -21.56 -17.60 -11.48
C PRO A 293 -20.65 -18.75 -11.01
#